data_AF-A0A849ET04-F1
#
_entry.id   AF-A0A849ET04-F1
#
_cell.length_a   1.000
_cell.length_b   1.000
_cell.length_c   1.000
_cell.angle_alpha   90.00
_cell.angle_beta   90.00
_cell.angle_gamma   90.00
#
_symmetry.space_group_name_H-M   'P 1'
#
loop_
_entity.id
_entity.type
_entity.pdbx_description
1 polymer ?
#
loop_
_entity_poly.entity_id
_entity_poly.type
_entity_poly.pdbx_seq_one_letter_code
_entity_poly.pdbx_strand_id
1 'polypeptide(L)'
;MYPILFVFMTGMAIAIERWFRLNRVGSINRKTWSVIHPMLVKGEFDKVRAMIGKDKSTVAQMLGMGLARQGAVRRREDIEIAMEESMMEIIPQLEKRTPYV
;
A
#
# COMPACT_ATOMS: atom_id res chain seq x y z
N MET A 1 -12.98 -11.23 39.32
CA MET A 1 -13.01 -9.93 38.62
C MET A 1 -11.66 -9.49 38.04
N TYR A 2 -10.51 -9.92 38.57
CA TYR A 2 -9.20 -9.64 37.96
C TYR A 2 -8.92 -10.31 36.59
N PRO A 3 -9.40 -11.54 36.30
CA PRO A 3 -9.11 -12.18 35.01
C PRO A 3 -9.69 -11.44 33.80
N ILE A 4 -10.89 -10.87 33.93
CA ILE A 4 -11.54 -10.14 32.83
C ILE A 4 -10.88 -8.78 32.57
N LEU A 5 -10.36 -8.13 33.62
CA LEU A 5 -9.57 -6.91 33.51
C LEU A 5 -8.26 -7.13 32.73
N PHE A 6 -7.61 -8.28 32.94
CA PHE A 6 -6.38 -8.64 32.22
C PHE A 6 -6.62 -8.88 30.72
N VAL A 7 -7.69 -9.59 30.38
CA VAL A 7 -8.10 -9.81 28.98
C VAL A 7 -8.46 -8.48 28.32
N PHE A 8 -9.19 -7.60 29.02
CA PHE A 8 -9.55 -6.28 28.52
C PHE A 8 -8.32 -5.40 28.23
N MET A 9 -7.36 -5.34 29.16
CA MET A 9 -6.11 -4.60 28.94
C MET A 9 -5.32 -5.13 27.74
N THR A 10 -5.26 -6.45 27.58
CA THR A 10 -4.56 -7.07 26.45
C THR A 10 -5.25 -6.76 25.12
N GLY A 11 -6.58 -6.84 25.06
CA GLY A 11 -7.36 -6.45 23.88
C GLY A 11 -7.19 -4.97 23.53
N MET A 12 -7.18 -4.09 24.54
CA MET A 12 -6.99 -2.66 24.33
C MET A 12 -5.58 -2.32 23.83
N ALA A 13 -4.55 -3.01 24.32
CA ALA A 13 -3.18 -2.85 23.83
C ALA A 13 -3.06 -3.20 22.33
N ILE A 14 -3.66 -4.31 21.90
CA ILE A 14 -3.68 -4.74 20.49
C ILE A 14 -4.44 -3.72 19.62
N ALA A 15 -5.59 -3.23 20.10
CA ALA A 15 -6.38 -2.24 19.38
C ALA A 15 -5.63 -0.92 19.17
N ILE A 16 -4.90 -0.45 20.20
CA ILE A 16 -4.11 0.77 20.14
C ILE A 16 -2.94 0.61 19.16
N GLU A 17 -2.19 -0.48 19.24
CA GLU A 17 -1.08 -0.76 18.30
C GLU A 17 -1.59 -0.74 16.85
N ARG A 18 -2.74 -1.38 16.61
CA ARG A 18 -3.40 -1.42 15.31
C ARG A 18 -3.77 -0.02 14.82
N TRP A 19 -4.38 0.81 15.68
CA TRP A 19 -4.73 2.19 15.34
C TRP A 19 -3.49 2.95 14.85
N PHE A 20 -2.41 2.94 15.62
CA PHE A 20 -1.17 3.63 15.25
C PHE A 20 -0.59 3.11 13.94
N ARG A 21 -0.59 1.79 13.74
CA ARG A 21 -0.05 1.15 12.53
C ARG A 21 -0.86 1.50 11.28
N LEU A 22 -2.19 1.37 11.31
CA LEU A 22 -3.04 1.72 10.17
C LEU A 22 -2.94 3.20 9.84
N ASN A 23 -2.96 4.08 10.84
CA ASN A 23 -2.79 5.51 10.61
C ASN A 23 -1.44 5.84 9.98
N ARG A 24 -0.37 5.18 10.44
CA ARG A 24 0.97 5.37 9.85
C ARG A 24 1.02 4.92 8.40
N VAL A 25 0.53 3.71 8.09
CA VAL A 25 0.54 3.18 6.71
C VAL A 25 -0.36 4.03 5.80
N GLY A 26 -1.56 4.37 6.25
CA GLY A 26 -2.48 5.23 5.49
C GLY A 26 -1.92 6.63 5.24
N SER A 27 -1.26 7.23 6.23
CA SER A 27 -0.61 8.53 6.09
C SER A 27 0.52 8.49 5.07
N ILE A 28 1.39 7.47 5.13
CA ILE A 28 2.48 7.29 4.16
C ILE A 28 1.90 7.11 2.75
N ASN A 29 0.92 6.22 2.59
CA ASN A 29 0.33 5.94 1.28
C ASN A 29 -0.34 7.17 0.67
N ARG A 30 -1.08 7.95 1.49
CA ARG A 30 -1.72 9.20 1.05
C ARG A 30 -0.70 10.27 0.67
N LYS A 31 0.40 10.38 1.43
CA LYS A 31 1.49 11.31 1.12
C LYS A 31 2.13 10.95 -0.22
N THR A 32 2.49 9.69 -0.43
CA THR A 32 3.09 9.22 -1.69
C THR A 32 2.13 9.43 -2.86
N TRP A 33 0.84 9.11 -2.71
CA TRP A 33 -0.17 9.36 -3.74
C TRP A 33 -0.31 10.85 -4.10
N SER A 34 -0.31 11.75 -3.11
CA SER A 34 -0.43 13.19 -3.36
C SER A 34 0.71 13.76 -4.20
N VAL A 35 1.90 13.14 -4.15
CA VAL A 35 3.07 13.53 -4.92
C VAL A 35 3.08 12.88 -6.30
N ILE A 36 2.73 11.59 -6.38
CA ILE A 36 2.78 10.83 -7.64
C ILE A 36 1.62 11.19 -8.57
N HIS A 37 0.40 11.36 -8.05
CA HIS A 37 -0.80 11.66 -8.82
C HIS A 37 -0.63 12.82 -9.82
N PRO A 38 -0.16 14.02 -9.43
CA PRO A 38 0.02 15.11 -10.39
C PRO A 38 1.10 14.82 -11.45
N MET A 39 2.10 13.99 -11.15
CA MET A 39 3.15 13.61 -12.12
C MET A 39 2.63 12.60 -13.15
N LEU A 40 1.77 11.65 -12.72
CA LEU A 40 1.07 10.73 -13.61
C LEU A 40 0.14 11.47 -14.58
N VAL A 41 -0.63 12.45 -14.09
CA VAL A 41 -1.52 13.28 -14.92
C VAL A 41 -0.73 14.09 -15.95
N LYS A 42 0.46 14.58 -15.59
CA LYS A 42 1.37 15.30 -16.49
C LYS A 42 2.12 14.41 -17.48
N GLY A 43 2.01 13.08 -17.36
CA GLY A 43 2.73 12.12 -18.20
C GLY A 43 4.22 11.97 -17.88
N GLU A 44 4.67 12.42 -16.70
CA GLU A 44 6.07 12.37 -16.27
C GLU A 44 6.45 10.99 -15.70
N PHE A 45 6.27 9.92 -16.48
CA PHE A 45 6.43 8.53 -16.02
C PHE A 45 7.84 8.19 -15.53
N ASP A 46 8.89 8.77 -16.11
CA ASP A 46 10.27 8.49 -15.69
C ASP A 46 10.60 9.08 -14.31
N LYS A 47 10.06 10.26 -13.99
CA LYS A 47 10.17 10.84 -12.64
C LYS A 47 9.41 10.02 -11.61
N VAL A 48 8.23 9.53 -12.00
CA VAL A 48 7.42 8.64 -11.15
C VAL A 48 8.16 7.34 -10.87
N ARG A 49 8.76 6.69 -11.88
CA ARG A 49 9.59 5.48 -11.70
C ARG A 49 10.75 5.71 -10.73
N ALA A 50 11.47 6.82 -10.87
CA ALA A 50 12.59 7.17 -9.99
C ALA A 50 12.16 7.40 -8.53
N MET A 51 10.95 7.95 -8.33
CA MET A 51 10.37 8.17 -7.00
C MET A 51 9.87 6.88 -6.37
N ILE A 52 9.16 6.06 -7.15
CA ILE A 52 8.65 4.76 -6.73
C ILE A 52 9.78 3.83 -6.32
N GLY A 53 10.89 3.80 -7.06
CA GLY A 53 12.04 2.95 -6.70
C GLY A 53 12.67 3.28 -5.34
N LYS A 54 12.44 4.49 -4.82
CA LYS A 54 12.93 4.93 -3.50
C LYS A 54 11.90 4.77 -2.38
N ASP A 55 10.61 4.74 -2.72
CA ASP A 55 9.51 4.69 -1.76
C ASP A 55 9.00 3.25 -1.59
N LYS A 56 8.84 2.80 -0.34
CA LYS A 56 8.36 1.45 0.01
C LYS A 56 6.86 1.41 0.27
N SER A 57 6.12 2.48 -0.05
CA SER A 57 4.67 2.48 0.09
C SER A 57 4.02 1.47 -0.87
N THR A 58 2.87 0.98 -0.44
CA THR A 58 2.07 0.01 -1.18
C THR A 58 1.68 0.51 -2.58
N VAL A 59 1.26 1.78 -2.67
CA VAL A 59 0.95 2.43 -3.96
C VAL A 59 2.16 2.53 -4.88
N ALA A 60 3.35 2.78 -4.32
CA ALA A 60 4.58 2.80 -5.12
C ALA A 60 4.87 1.42 -5.71
N GLN A 61 4.77 0.34 -4.93
CA GLN A 61 4.99 -1.02 -5.44
C GLN A 61 4.01 -1.40 -6.56
N MET A 62 2.72 -1.13 -6.37
CA MET A 62 1.67 -1.38 -7.37
C MET A 62 1.93 -0.62 -8.67
N LEU A 63 2.19 0.68 -8.57
CA LEU A 63 2.50 1.53 -9.73
C LEU A 63 3.83 1.14 -10.39
N GLY A 64 4.82 0.69 -9.63
CA GLY A 64 6.11 0.23 -10.15
C GLY A 64 5.95 -0.96 -11.09
N MET A 65 5.12 -1.93 -10.72
CA MET A 65 4.83 -3.09 -11.58
C MET A 65 4.06 -2.70 -12.84
N GLY A 66 3.04 -1.84 -12.74
CA GLY A 66 2.32 -1.32 -13.90
C GLY A 66 3.22 -0.51 -14.85
N LEU A 67 4.03 0.42 -14.31
CA LEU A 67 4.92 1.28 -15.08
C LEU A 67 6.10 0.51 -15.70
N ALA A 68 6.51 -0.62 -15.13
CA ALA A 68 7.52 -1.50 -15.73
C ALA A 68 7.01 -2.13 -17.05
N ARG A 69 5.71 -2.45 -17.12
CA ARG A 69 5.07 -3.01 -18.33
C ARG A 69 4.75 -1.96 -19.38
N GLN A 70 4.52 -0.70 -18.99
CA GLN A 70 4.25 0.43 -19.91
C GLN A 70 5.36 0.66 -20.95
N GLY A 71 6.61 0.36 -20.63
CA GLY A 71 7.75 0.53 -21.56
C GLY A 71 7.92 -0.63 -22.54
N ALA A 72 7.48 -1.85 -22.18
CA ALA A 72 7.68 -3.06 -22.96
C ALA A 72 6.47 -3.40 -23.86
N VAL A 73 5.26 -3.00 -23.47
CA VAL A 73 4.02 -3.36 -24.19
C VAL A 73 3.11 -2.14 -24.35
N ARG A 74 2.65 -1.87 -25.58
CA ARG A 74 1.81 -0.69 -25.94
C ARG A 74 0.34 -0.83 -25.53
N ARG A 75 -0.09 -1.99 -25.04
CA ARG A 75 -1.50 -2.26 -24.70
C ARG A 75 -1.77 -1.86 -23.26
N ARG A 76 -2.84 -1.08 -23.04
CA ARG A 76 -3.25 -0.64 -21.70
C ARG A 76 -3.68 -1.82 -20.81
N GLU A 77 -4.26 -2.86 -21.41
CA GLU A 77 -4.71 -4.08 -20.73
C GLU A 77 -3.56 -4.76 -19.96
N ASP A 78 -2.37 -4.89 -20.56
CA ASP A 78 -1.23 -5.54 -19.91
C ASP A 78 -0.69 -4.76 -18.71
N ILE A 79 -0.92 -3.44 -18.68
CA ILE A 79 -0.58 -2.56 -17.56
C ILE A 79 -1.59 -2.76 -16.43
N GLU A 80 -2.88 -2.80 -16.77
CA GLU A 80 -3.98 -3.02 -15.84
C GLU A 80 -3.86 -4.39 -15.16
N ILE A 81 -3.64 -5.46 -15.93
CA ILE A 81 -3.45 -6.81 -15.42
C ILE A 81 -2.26 -6.88 -14.44
N ALA A 82 -1.14 -6.21 -14.75
CA ALA A 82 0.02 -6.18 -13.85
C ALA A 82 -0.26 -5.41 -12.56
N MET A 83 -1.08 -4.36 -12.62
CA MET A 83 -1.53 -3.64 -11.42
C MET A 83 -2.48 -4.50 -10.59
N GLU A 84 -3.45 -5.18 -11.22
CA GLU A 84 -4.37 -6.10 -10.53
C GLU A 84 -3.64 -7.27 -9.86
N GLU A 85 -2.65 -7.85 -10.55
CA GLU A 85 -1.80 -8.90 -10.00
C GLU A 85 -1.03 -8.41 -8.76
N SER A 86 -0.45 -7.22 -8.83
CA SER A 86 0.22 -6.61 -7.67
C SER A 86 -0.75 -6.32 -6.51
N MET A 87 -2.01 -5.96 -6.81
CA MET A 87 -3.05 -5.80 -5.79
C MET A 87 -3.39 -7.13 -5.14
N MET A 88 -3.50 -8.22 -5.91
CA MET A 88 -3.75 -9.57 -5.39
C MET A 88 -2.62 -10.07 -4.48
N GLU A 89 -1.39 -9.59 -4.65
CA GLU A 89 -0.27 -9.91 -3.75
C GLU A 89 -0.26 -9.02 -2.49
N ILE A 90 -0.62 -7.75 -2.64
CA ILE A 90 -0.58 -6.74 -1.57
C ILE A 90 -1.75 -6.90 -0.59
N ILE A 91 -2.97 -7.13 -1.08
CA ILE A 91 -4.19 -7.27 -0.26
C ILE A 91 -3.98 -8.31 0.84
N PRO A 92 -3.54 -9.55 0.56
CA PRO A 92 -3.29 -10.53 1.60
C PRO A 92 -2.12 -10.14 2.51
N GLN A 93 -1.16 -9.29 2.11
CA GLN A 93 -0.14 -8.77 3.04
C GLN A 93 -0.73 -7.76 4.03
N LEU A 94 -1.75 -7.01 3.62
CA LEU A 94 -2.53 -6.12 4.47
C LEU A 94 -3.50 -6.91 5.37
N GLU A 95 -4.10 -8.00 4.86
CA GLU A 95 -5.07 -8.85 5.56
C GLU A 95 -4.44 -9.97 6.43
N LYS A 96 -3.30 -10.54 6.07
CA LYS A 96 -2.60 -11.57 6.87
C LYS A 96 -2.10 -11.02 8.21
N ARG A 97 -2.09 -9.69 8.35
CA ARG A 97 -1.83 -8.97 9.60
C ARG A 97 -3.09 -8.82 10.47
N THR A 98 -4.24 -9.30 10.01
CA THR A 98 -5.52 -9.35 10.75
C THR A 98 -6.07 -10.78 10.94
N PRO A 99 -5.38 -11.70 11.65
CA PRO A 99 -6.00 -12.98 12.02
C PRO A 99 -6.81 -12.93 13.34
N TYR A 100 -6.71 -11.85 14.12
CA TYR A 100 -7.09 -11.87 15.55
C TYR A 100 -8.18 -10.86 15.96
N VAL A 101 -9.01 -10.41 15.01
CA VAL A 101 -10.30 -9.78 15.33
C VAL A 101 -11.38 -10.46 14.52
#